data_AF-A0A7J2IER0-F1
#
_entry.id   AF-A0A7J2IER0-F1
#
_cell.length_a   1.000
_cell.length_b   1.000
_cell.length_c   1.000
_cell.angle_alpha   90.00
_cell.angle_beta   90.00
_cell.angle_gamma   90.00
#
_symmetry.space_group_name_H-M   'P 1'
#
loop_
_entity.id
_entity.type
_entity.pdbx_description
1 polymer ?
#
loop_
_entity_poly.entity_id
_entity_poly.type
_entity_poly.pdbx_seq_one_letter_code
_entity_poly.pdbx_strand_id
1 'polypeptide(L)'
;MECRYNLNSSGNRRVIYFDCLDCKNQGSLRDKNCLRSVLRVLAEKGKADELQLRKREYTEFYDEDQMGKLLEIIELRKNLLGEEVWRGIEDCRRSHGDWKVFIRDLLAKEIWNPIRAYEILVAVLN
;
A
#
# COMPACT_ATOMS: atom_id res chain seq x y z
N MET A 1 2.27 16.55 8.99
CA MET A 1 0.79 16.63 8.97
C MET A 1 0.25 15.28 8.57
N GLU A 2 -0.72 14.77 9.31
CA GLU A 2 -1.44 13.54 8.95
C GLU A 2 -2.69 13.92 8.13
N CYS A 3 -2.97 13.17 7.06
CA CYS A 3 -4.19 13.38 6.27
C CYS A 3 -5.40 13.02 7.13
N ARG A 4 -6.40 13.91 7.20
CA ARG A 4 -7.67 13.59 7.86
C ARG A 4 -8.42 12.56 7.01
N TYR A 5 -9.08 11.60 7.63
CA TYR A 5 -9.87 10.60 6.92
C TYR A 5 -11.23 10.40 7.57
N ASN A 6 -12.20 9.97 6.77
CA ASN A 6 -13.51 9.53 7.21
C ASN A 6 -13.81 8.16 6.60
N LEU A 7 -14.58 7.36 7.33
CA LEU A 7 -15.16 6.13 6.82
C LEU A 7 -16.59 6.44 6.43
N ASN A 8 -16.99 6.03 5.23
CA ASN A 8 -18.36 6.18 4.79
C ASN A 8 -18.85 4.88 4.16
N SER A 9 -20.16 4.72 4.13
CA SER A 9 -20.81 3.62 3.42
C SER A 9 -21.65 4.22 2.30
N SER A 10 -21.35 3.85 1.06
CA SER A 10 -22.13 4.23 -0.11
C SER A 10 -22.82 2.98 -0.65
N GLY A 11 -24.12 2.83 -0.33
CA GLY A 11 -24.83 1.57 -0.51
C GLY A 11 -24.18 0.44 0.31
N ASN A 12 -23.86 -0.69 -0.32
CA ASN A 12 -23.15 -1.81 0.29
C ASN A 12 -21.62 -1.68 0.24
N ARG A 13 -21.07 -0.59 -0.33
CA ARG A 13 -19.62 -0.38 -0.43
C ARG A 13 -19.10 0.39 0.77
N ARG A 14 -18.04 -0.11 1.38
CA ARG A 14 -17.27 0.57 2.42
C ARG A 14 -16.18 1.40 1.77
N VAL A 15 -16.30 2.72 1.90
CA VAL A 15 -15.41 3.70 1.28
C VAL A 15 -14.58 4.38 2.34
N ILE A 16 -13.27 4.44 2.14
CA ILE A 16 -12.38 5.28 2.95
C ILE A 16 -12.08 6.56 2.17
N TYR A 17 -12.41 7.69 2.79
CA TYR A 17 -12.18 9.00 2.22
C TYR A 17 -11.05 9.70 2.97
N PHE A 18 -10.07 10.26 2.25
CA PHE A 18 -9.04 11.14 2.80
C PHE A 18 -9.21 12.57 2.28
N ASP A 19 -9.30 13.51 3.21
CA ASP A 19 -9.26 14.94 2.91
C ASP A 19 -7.81 15.40 2.76
N CYS A 20 -7.45 15.75 1.52
CA CYS A 20 -6.09 16.12 1.15
C CYS A 20 -5.97 17.60 0.75
N LEU A 21 -6.96 18.43 1.08
CA LEU A 21 -7.01 19.86 0.71
C LEU A 21 -5.81 20.68 1.25
N ASP A 22 -5.28 20.26 2.41
CA ASP A 22 -4.14 20.90 3.10
C ASP A 22 -2.81 20.16 2.89
N CYS A 23 -2.81 19.09 2.08
CA CYS A 23 -1.57 18.38 1.78
C CYS A 23 -0.71 19.18 0.79
N LYS A 24 0.60 19.25 1.05
CA LYS A 24 1.56 20.03 0.24
C LYS A 24 1.49 19.74 -1.27
N ASN A 25 1.14 18.49 -1.64
CA ASN A 25 0.98 18.03 -3.02
C ASN A 25 -0.46 17.53 -3.31
N GLN A 26 -1.45 18.10 -2.64
CA GLN A 26 -2.87 17.74 -2.78
C GLN A 26 -3.23 16.27 -2.44
N GLY A 27 -2.31 15.51 -1.82
CA GLY A 27 -2.50 14.11 -1.44
C GLY A 27 -2.39 13.15 -2.62
N SER A 28 -1.56 12.14 -2.47
CA SER A 28 -1.35 11.09 -3.47
C SER A 28 -0.68 9.90 -2.80
N LEU A 29 -0.91 8.68 -3.28
CA LEU A 29 -0.09 7.52 -2.90
C LEU A 29 1.38 7.67 -3.31
N ARG A 30 1.70 8.64 -4.18
CA ARG A 30 3.08 9.04 -4.51
C ARG A 30 3.72 9.96 -3.48
N ASP A 31 2.97 10.51 -2.53
CA ASP A 31 3.53 11.25 -1.41
C ASP A 31 3.75 10.31 -0.23
N LYS A 32 4.98 10.22 0.28
CA LYS A 32 5.36 9.28 1.35
C LYS A 32 4.55 9.46 2.63
N ASN A 33 4.14 10.67 2.98
CA ASN A 33 3.38 10.92 4.20
C ASN A 33 1.91 10.54 4.01
N CYS A 34 1.35 10.86 2.85
CA CYS A 34 0.00 10.46 2.47
C CYS A 34 -0.10 8.93 2.38
N LEU A 35 0.83 8.28 1.68
CA LEU A 35 0.90 6.82 1.59
C LEU A 35 1.01 6.17 2.97
N ARG A 36 1.90 6.66 3.84
CA ARG A 36 2.02 6.13 5.20
C ARG A 36 0.70 6.22 5.96
N SER A 37 -0.01 7.34 5.83
CA SER A 37 -1.30 7.56 6.49
C SER A 37 -2.36 6.61 5.95
N VAL A 38 -2.44 6.45 4.62
CA VAL A 38 -3.35 5.51 3.96
C VAL A 38 -3.09 4.07 4.40
N LEU A 39 -1.84 3.59 4.29
CA LEU A 39 -1.50 2.22 4.67
C LEU A 39 -1.77 1.95 6.15
N ARG A 40 -1.53 2.92 7.04
CA ARG A 40 -1.87 2.80 8.47
C ARG A 40 -3.37 2.61 8.67
N VAL A 41 -4.19 3.48 8.06
CA VAL A 41 -5.65 3.40 8.19
C VAL A 41 -6.18 2.09 7.60
N LEU A 42 -5.69 1.66 6.44
CA LEU A 42 -6.08 0.38 5.84
C LEU A 42 -5.74 -0.81 6.75
N ALA A 43 -4.55 -0.81 7.35
CA ALA A 43 -4.14 -1.84 8.30
C ALA A 43 -5.02 -1.86 9.57
N GLU A 44 -5.43 -0.70 10.08
CA GLU A 44 -6.26 -0.57 11.28
C GLU A 44 -7.75 -0.88 11.04
N LYS A 45 -8.27 -0.49 9.87
CA LYS A 45 -9.71 -0.53 9.58
C LYS A 45 -10.13 -1.80 8.85
N GLY A 46 -9.19 -2.55 8.26
CA GLY A 46 -9.49 -3.75 7.49
C GLY A 46 -10.06 -3.45 6.11
N LYS A 47 -10.73 -4.44 5.49
CA LYS A 47 -11.19 -4.35 4.10
C LYS A 47 -12.10 -3.14 3.87
N ALA A 48 -11.76 -2.38 2.84
CA ALA A 48 -12.57 -1.35 2.22
C ALA A 48 -12.63 -1.63 0.72
N ASP A 49 -13.76 -1.31 0.11
CA ASP A 49 -14.04 -1.60 -1.31
C ASP A 49 -13.58 -0.46 -2.23
N GLU A 50 -13.26 0.70 -1.64
CA GLU A 50 -12.81 1.88 -2.37
C GLU A 50 -12.03 2.83 -1.45
N LEU A 51 -11.01 3.47 -2.01
CA LEU A 51 -10.29 4.57 -1.40
C LEU A 51 -10.43 5.83 -2.26
N GLN A 52 -10.76 6.95 -1.62
CA GLN A 52 -10.86 8.26 -2.27
C GLN A 52 -9.86 9.24 -1.65
N LEU A 53 -9.04 9.88 -2.48
CA LEU A 53 -8.21 11.02 -2.08
C LEU A 53 -8.82 12.29 -2.65
N ARG A 54 -9.53 13.06 -1.82
CA ARG A 54 -10.15 14.31 -2.26
C ARG A 54 -9.17 15.46 -2.21
N LYS A 55 -9.04 16.09 -3.37
CA LYS A 55 -8.15 17.20 -3.64
C LYS A 55 -8.99 18.46 -3.89
N ARG A 56 -8.32 19.59 -4.12
CA ARG A 56 -9.01 20.86 -4.40
C ARG A 56 -9.82 20.82 -5.69
N GLU A 57 -9.26 20.21 -6.72
CA GLU A 57 -9.81 20.27 -8.09
C GLU A 57 -10.49 18.97 -8.52
N TYR A 58 -10.11 17.84 -7.93
CA TYR A 58 -10.64 16.53 -8.29
C TYR A 58 -10.54 15.54 -7.13
N THR A 59 -11.15 14.37 -7.29
CA THR A 59 -10.96 13.23 -6.38
C THR A 59 -10.25 12.12 -7.14
N GLU A 60 -9.20 11.57 -6.55
CA GLU A 60 -8.53 10.37 -7.08
C GLU A 60 -9.19 9.14 -6.44
N PHE A 61 -9.62 8.21 -7.26
CA PHE A 61 -10.36 7.02 -6.86
C PHE A 61 -9.47 5.78 -7.04
N TYR A 62 -9.52 4.90 -6.06
CA TYR A 62 -8.92 3.57 -6.13
C TYR A 62 -10.02 2.53 -5.92
N ASP A 63 -10.27 1.75 -6.96
CA ASP A 63 -11.32 0.75 -7.03
C ASP A 63 -10.95 -0.55 -6.31
N GLU A 64 -11.83 -1.55 -6.40
CA GLU A 64 -11.67 -2.83 -5.70
C GLU A 64 -10.39 -3.59 -6.10
N ASP A 65 -10.01 -3.56 -7.39
CA ASP A 65 -8.77 -4.20 -7.87
C ASP A 65 -7.54 -3.51 -7.24
N GLN A 66 -7.50 -2.18 -7.32
CA GLN A 66 -6.40 -1.40 -6.77
C GLN A 66 -6.33 -1.52 -5.23
N MET A 67 -7.49 -1.60 -4.58
CA MET A 67 -7.59 -1.84 -3.14
C MET A 67 -7.08 -3.23 -2.75
N GLY A 68 -7.39 -4.26 -3.54
CA GLY A 68 -6.83 -5.61 -3.38
C GLY A 68 -5.31 -5.58 -3.37
N LYS A 69 -4.71 -4.94 -4.37
CA LYS A 69 -3.24 -4.77 -4.47
C LYS A 69 -2.66 -4.04 -3.26
N LEU A 70 -3.31 -2.98 -2.77
CA LEU A 70 -2.85 -2.23 -1.59
C LEU A 70 -2.89 -3.07 -0.31
N LEU A 71 -3.93 -3.89 -0.13
CA LEU A 71 -4.06 -4.79 1.01
C LEU A 71 -2.99 -5.90 0.97
N GLU A 72 -2.72 -6.46 -0.21
CA GLU A 72 -1.65 -7.45 -0.38
C GLU A 72 -0.27 -6.87 -0.08
N ILE A 73 0.01 -5.61 -0.45
CA ILE A 73 1.26 -4.93 -0.07
C ILE A 73 1.37 -4.79 1.46
N ILE A 74 0.28 -4.47 2.14
CA ILE A 74 0.25 -4.37 3.61
C ILE A 74 0.56 -5.73 4.23
N GLU A 75 -0.07 -6.79 3.74
CA GLU A 75 0.15 -8.16 4.20
C GLU A 75 1.58 -8.62 3.93
N LEU A 76 2.07 -8.43 2.69
CA LEU A 76 3.45 -8.73 2.31
C LEU A 76 4.43 -8.01 3.23
N ARG A 77 4.23 -6.72 3.50
CA ARG A 77 5.10 -5.96 4.40
C ARG A 77 5.07 -6.52 5.82
N LYS A 78 3.90 -6.89 6.34
CA LYS A 78 3.77 -7.52 7.66
C LYS A 78 4.53 -8.85 7.70
N ASN A 79 4.39 -9.66 6.67
CA ASN A 79 5.02 -10.97 6.54
C ASN A 79 6.56 -10.87 6.41
N LEU A 80 7.06 -9.90 5.64
CA LEU A 80 8.50 -9.64 5.50
C LEU A 80 9.14 -9.14 6.80
N LEU A 81 8.40 -8.40 7.63
CA LEU A 81 8.83 -7.93 8.95
C LEU A 81 8.73 -9.00 10.03
N GLY A 82 7.81 -9.95 9.90
CA GLY A 82 7.53 -11.00 10.89
C GLY A 82 8.59 -12.10 10.97
N GLU A 83 9.61 -12.07 10.11
CA GLU A 83 10.67 -13.08 9.93
C GLU A 83 10.22 -14.53 9.66
N GLU A 84 8.93 -14.87 9.85
CA GLU A 84 8.34 -16.20 9.62
C GLU A 84 8.46 -16.68 8.17
N VAL A 85 8.25 -15.77 7.21
CA VAL A 85 8.38 -16.11 5.77
C VAL A 85 9.83 -16.45 5.42
N TRP A 86 10.81 -15.92 6.16
CA TRP A 86 12.21 -16.24 5.93
C TRP A 86 12.63 -17.58 6.54
N ARG A 87 11.96 -18.09 7.58
CA ARG A 87 12.31 -19.36 8.24
C ARG A 87 12.22 -20.57 7.30
N GLY A 88 11.25 -20.59 6.38
CA GLY A 88 11.11 -21.65 5.36
C GLY A 88 12.09 -21.54 4.19
N ILE A 89 12.83 -20.44 4.11
CA ILE A 89 13.74 -20.10 3.00
C ILE A 89 15.21 -20.40 3.38
N GLU A 90 15.50 -20.69 4.66
CA GLU A 90 16.85 -20.91 5.22
C GLU A 90 17.64 -22.07 4.57
N ASP A 91 16.98 -23.00 3.86
CA ASP A 91 17.63 -24.19 3.29
C ASP A 91 18.32 -23.99 1.92
N CYS A 92 18.16 -22.82 1.28
CA CYS A 92 18.81 -22.54 -0.01
C CYS A 92 20.12 -21.76 0.16
N ARG A 93 21.23 -22.51 0.21
CA ARG A 93 22.60 -21.99 0.34
C ARG A 93 22.99 -21.19 -0.92
N ARG A 94 22.96 -19.85 -0.84
CA ARG A 94 23.80 -18.85 -1.57
C ARG A 94 23.11 -17.75 -2.42
N SER A 95 21.80 -17.74 -2.64
CA SER A 95 21.14 -16.72 -3.50
C SER A 95 20.23 -15.71 -2.76
N HIS A 96 20.06 -15.80 -1.45
CA HIS A 96 18.92 -15.17 -0.75
C HIS A 96 19.17 -13.82 -0.07
N GLY A 97 20.43 -13.48 0.23
CA GLY A 97 20.79 -12.11 0.61
C GLY A 97 20.29 -11.13 -0.46
N ASP A 98 20.45 -11.50 -1.72
CA ASP A 98 20.05 -10.71 -2.88
C ASP A 98 18.54 -10.65 -3.05
N TRP A 99 17.77 -11.71 -2.73
CA TRP A 99 16.30 -11.67 -2.79
C TRP A 99 15.67 -10.84 -1.67
N LYS A 100 16.15 -11.00 -0.42
CA LYS A 100 15.68 -10.17 0.71
C LYS A 100 16.03 -8.70 0.46
N VAL A 101 17.23 -8.43 -0.05
CA VAL A 101 17.64 -7.09 -0.46
C VAL A 101 16.82 -6.59 -1.66
N PHE A 102 16.58 -7.40 -2.69
CA PHE A 102 15.80 -7.05 -3.87
C PHE A 102 14.36 -6.69 -3.51
N ILE A 103 13.66 -7.52 -2.72
CA ILE A 103 12.28 -7.24 -2.30
C ILE A 103 12.24 -6.00 -1.41
N ARG A 104 13.20 -5.86 -0.48
CA ARG A 104 13.29 -4.67 0.39
C ARG A 104 13.59 -3.41 -0.42
N ASP A 105 14.48 -3.50 -1.39
CA ASP A 105 14.85 -2.41 -2.30
C ASP A 105 13.69 -2.05 -3.22
N LEU A 106 12.98 -3.02 -3.77
CA LEU A 106 11.81 -2.81 -4.62
C LEU A 106 10.73 -2.07 -3.80
N LEU A 107 10.41 -2.54 -2.60
CA LEU A 107 9.46 -1.87 -1.71
C LEU A 107 9.95 -0.50 -1.23
N ALA A 108 11.26 -0.30 -1.07
CA ALA A 108 11.84 0.99 -0.67
C ALA A 108 11.92 2.00 -1.82
N LYS A 109 12.24 1.55 -3.04
CA LYS A 109 12.37 2.36 -4.26
C LYS A 109 11.01 2.67 -4.87
N GLU A 110 10.11 1.69 -4.91
CA GLU A 110 8.74 1.84 -5.44
C GLU A 110 7.73 2.23 -4.35
N ILE A 111 8.19 2.67 -3.16
CA ILE A 111 7.32 3.26 -2.14
C ILE A 111 6.53 4.46 -2.69
N TRP A 112 6.98 5.06 -3.79
CA TRP A 112 6.31 6.18 -4.44
C TRP A 112 5.22 5.73 -5.44
N ASN A 113 5.07 4.43 -5.70
CA ASN A 113 3.95 3.87 -6.46
C ASN A 113 3.69 2.42 -6.02
N PRO A 114 2.95 2.21 -4.93
CA PRO A 114 2.76 0.88 -4.34
C PRO A 114 2.10 -0.11 -5.31
N ILE A 115 1.13 0.34 -6.12
CA ILE A 115 0.43 -0.52 -7.10
C ILE A 115 1.42 -1.06 -8.13
N ARG A 116 2.27 -0.19 -8.69
CA ARG A 116 3.30 -0.59 -9.65
C ARG A 116 4.32 -1.54 -9.01
N ALA A 117 4.70 -1.28 -7.75
CA ALA A 117 5.62 -2.15 -7.00
C ALA A 117 5.08 -3.58 -6.93
N TYR A 118 3.79 -3.73 -6.65
CA TYR A 118 3.10 -5.01 -6.60
C TYR A 118 3.05 -5.69 -7.97
N GLU A 119 2.69 -4.96 -9.03
CA GLU A 119 2.65 -5.52 -10.39
C GLU A 119 4.01 -6.06 -10.84
N ILE A 120 5.11 -5.36 -10.52
CA ILE A 120 6.47 -5.82 -10.78
C ILE A 120 6.78 -7.09 -9.96
N LEU A 121 6.42 -7.12 -8.68
CA LEU A 121 6.67 -8.26 -7.81
C LEU A 121 5.96 -9.52 -8.34
N VAL A 122 4.68 -9.42 -8.71
CA VAL A 122 3.90 -10.53 -9.27
C VAL A 122 4.47 -11.00 -10.60
N ALA A 123 4.93 -10.09 -11.45
CA ALA A 123 5.52 -10.44 -12.74
C ALA A 123 6.87 -11.17 -12.62
N VAL A 124 7.60 -10.99 -11.52
CA VAL A 124 8.87 -11.70 -11.26
C VAL A 124 8.65 -13.08 -10.62
N LEU A 125 7.53 -13.25 -9.90
CA LEU A 125 7.21 -14.49 -9.18
C LEU A 125 6.45 -15.53 -10.04
N ASN A 126 5.85 -15.10 -11.15
CA ASN A 126 5.23 -15.97 -12.15
C ASN A 126 6.17 -16.21 -13.34
#